data_AF-A0A9D1IFW9-F1
#
_entry.id   AF-A0A9D1IFW9-F1
#
_cell.length_a   1.000
_cell.length_b   1.000
_cell.length_c   1.000
_cell.angle_alpha   90.00
_cell.angle_beta   90.00
_cell.angle_gamma   90.00
#
_symmetry.space_group_name_H-M   'P 1'
#
loop_
_entity.id
_entity.type
_entity.pdbx_description
1 polymer ?
#
loop_
_entity_poly.entity_id
_entity_poly.type
_entity_poly.pdbx_seq_one_letter_code
_entity_poly.pdbx_strand_id
1 'polypeptide(L)'
;MSETDNALLAYIDGMLQKGYSEQTVFKHSEHGSVRLLRHEKTGNALVEILSANRNDEVFRRLRGKRLAHLPCIYEVCSTETHLLVLEEYIPGRRLSDVLEDGLLEQKTACAYAGQLCDALDGLHRNGIIHRDIKPSNILLKPDGTVVLIDLSIARCLLGAKAKDTQMLGTVGYAAPEQFGLSQSGQATDIYGVGVLLNIMLTGVHPTVGLPRGPLCRVVKKATSTQMTNRYQSAQAMKRDIRLLGRW
;
A
#
# COMPACT_ATOMS: atom_id res chain seq x y z
N MET A 1 18.20 0.72 -21.63
CA MET A 1 18.60 1.51 -20.44
C MET A 1 19.71 2.46 -20.87
N SER A 2 19.70 3.71 -20.41
CA SER A 2 20.71 4.71 -20.77
C SER A 2 22.04 4.47 -20.04
N GLU A 3 23.11 5.13 -20.47
CA GLU A 3 24.42 5.08 -19.79
C GLU A 3 24.33 5.58 -18.34
N THR A 4 23.53 6.62 -18.10
CA THR A 4 23.25 7.16 -16.77
C THR A 4 22.50 6.17 -15.89
N ASP A 5 21.54 5.41 -16.46
CA ASP A 5 20.82 4.35 -15.74
C ASP A 5 21.77 3.23 -15.32
N ASN A 6 22.66 2.83 -16.23
CA ASN A 6 23.64 1.78 -15.96
C ASN A 6 24.64 2.22 -14.88
N ALA A 7 25.08 3.48 -14.91
CA ALA A 7 25.98 4.03 -13.90
C ALA A 7 25.32 4.09 -12.51
N LEU A 8 24.04 4.47 -12.43
CA LEU A 8 23.30 4.49 -11.18
C LEU A 8 23.21 3.10 -10.55
N LEU A 9 22.81 2.09 -11.34
CA LEU A 9 22.71 0.72 -10.87
C LEU A 9 24.06 0.16 -10.46
N ALA A 10 25.11 0.37 -11.26
CA ALA A 10 26.45 -0.07 -10.93
C ALA A 10 26.98 0.56 -9.62
N TYR A 11 26.66 1.84 -9.37
CA TYR A 11 27.02 2.50 -8.12
C TYR A 11 26.32 1.86 -6.91
N ILE A 12 25.01 1.63 -7.01
CA ILE A 12 24.21 1.07 -5.92
C ILE A 12 24.56 -0.40 -5.67
N ASP A 13 24.66 -1.21 -6.73
CA ASP A 13 25.13 -2.59 -6.64
C ASP A 13 26.51 -2.65 -5.98
N GLY A 14 27.43 -1.78 -6.39
CA GLY A 14 28.77 -1.66 -5.80
C GLY A 14 28.75 -1.21 -4.33
N MET A 15 27.75 -0.46 -3.88
CA MET A 15 27.56 -0.13 -2.47
C MET A 15 26.99 -1.30 -1.68
N LEU A 16 25.98 -1.98 -2.22
CA LEU A 16 25.29 -3.08 -1.55
C LEU A 16 26.18 -4.32 -1.44
N GLN A 17 26.91 -4.68 -2.50
CA GLN A 17 27.83 -5.83 -2.51
C GLN A 17 28.96 -5.76 -1.46
N LYS A 18 29.23 -4.57 -0.89
CA LYS A 18 30.22 -4.41 0.19
C LYS A 18 29.76 -4.98 1.55
N GLY A 19 28.49 -5.38 1.67
CA GLY A 19 27.99 -5.93 2.92
C GLY A 19 26.65 -6.65 2.85
N TYR A 20 25.98 -6.69 1.69
CA TYR A 20 24.72 -7.36 1.47
C TYR A 20 24.84 -8.45 0.42
N SER A 21 24.14 -9.56 0.68
CA SER A 21 23.94 -10.66 -0.25
C SER A 21 22.47 -10.72 -0.67
N GLU A 22 22.23 -11.07 -1.94
CA GLU A 22 20.87 -11.36 -2.41
C GLU A 22 20.38 -12.68 -1.80
N GLN A 23 19.16 -12.66 -1.28
CA GLN A 23 18.54 -13.85 -0.67
C GLN A 23 17.38 -14.37 -1.51
N THR A 24 16.55 -13.48 -2.03
CA THR A 24 15.31 -13.85 -2.73
C THR A 24 14.92 -12.76 -3.71
N VAL A 25 14.44 -13.17 -4.87
CA VAL A 25 13.83 -12.27 -5.85
C VAL A 25 12.32 -12.46 -5.78
N PHE A 26 11.61 -11.46 -5.25
CA PHE A 26 10.15 -11.49 -5.17
C PHE A 26 9.48 -11.22 -6.52
N LYS A 27 10.13 -10.41 -7.35
CA LYS A 27 9.67 -10.08 -8.71
C LYS A 27 10.86 -9.75 -9.59
N HIS A 28 10.85 -10.25 -10.81
CA HIS A 28 11.78 -9.87 -11.86
C HIS A 28 11.04 -9.76 -13.18
N SER A 29 11.14 -8.60 -13.83
CA SER A 29 10.68 -8.40 -15.19
C SER A 29 11.61 -7.43 -15.92
N GLU A 30 11.41 -7.31 -17.23
CA GLU A 30 12.14 -6.37 -18.09
C GLU A 30 11.97 -4.89 -17.67
N HIS A 31 11.00 -4.59 -16.78
CA HIS A 31 10.64 -3.24 -16.37
C HIS A 31 10.85 -2.97 -14.88
N GLY A 32 11.45 -3.92 -14.14
CA GLY A 32 11.74 -3.74 -12.72
C GLY A 32 11.96 -5.03 -11.95
N SER A 33 12.48 -4.89 -10.74
CA SER A 33 12.71 -6.01 -9.82
C SER A 33 12.41 -5.63 -8.38
N VAL A 34 12.04 -6.62 -7.58
CA VAL A 34 11.92 -6.50 -6.12
C VAL A 34 12.75 -7.62 -5.50
N ARG A 35 13.79 -7.25 -4.74
CA ARG A 35 14.80 -8.18 -4.21
C ARG A 35 14.93 -8.02 -2.70
N LEU A 36 15.11 -9.15 -2.01
CA LEU A 36 15.46 -9.20 -0.60
C LEU A 36 16.98 -9.28 -0.48
N LEU A 37 17.56 -8.29 0.20
CA LEU A 37 18.98 -8.25 0.49
C LEU A 37 19.21 -8.45 1.98
N ARG A 38 20.24 -9.20 2.36
CA ARG A 38 20.62 -9.43 3.76
C ARG A 38 22.06 -9.03 4.01
N HIS A 39 22.25 -8.20 5.02
CA HIS A 39 23.56 -7.77 5.47
C HIS A 39 24.32 -8.94 6.08
N GLU A 40 25.51 -9.26 5.58
CA GLU A 40 26.25 -10.47 5.92
C GLU A 40 26.67 -10.52 7.41
N LYS A 41 27.09 -9.38 7.97
CA LYS A 41 27.56 -9.32 9.37
C LYS A 41 26.43 -9.22 10.41
N THR A 42 25.43 -8.38 10.17
CA THR A 42 24.38 -8.09 11.16
C THR A 42 23.15 -8.98 10.99
N GLY A 43 22.99 -9.61 9.83
CA GLY A 43 21.78 -10.34 9.48
C GLY A 43 20.57 -9.46 9.17
N ASN A 44 20.70 -8.13 9.23
CA ASN A 44 19.61 -7.21 8.90
C ASN A 44 19.19 -7.35 7.44
N ALA A 45 17.90 -7.27 7.15
CA ALA A 45 17.38 -7.41 5.80
C ALA A 45 16.72 -6.11 5.33
N LEU A 46 16.79 -5.87 4.02
CA LEU A 46 16.11 -4.76 3.35
C LEU A 46 15.55 -5.21 2.00
N VAL A 47 14.60 -4.46 1.49
CA VAL A 47 14.04 -4.67 0.16
C VAL A 47 14.58 -3.62 -0.79
N GLU A 48 15.10 -4.08 -1.93
CA GLU A 48 15.43 -3.23 -3.07
C GLU A 48 14.30 -3.31 -4.09
N ILE A 49 13.79 -2.16 -4.51
CA ILE A 49 12.77 -2.01 -5.53
C ILE A 49 13.37 -1.21 -6.67
N LEU A 50 13.43 -1.79 -7.87
CA LEU A 50 13.76 -1.12 -9.11
C LEU A 50 12.51 -1.05 -9.98
N SER A 51 12.14 0.14 -10.44
CA SER A 51 11.00 0.36 -11.33
C SER A 51 11.24 1.52 -12.28
N ALA A 52 10.32 1.73 -13.23
CA ALA A 52 10.24 2.99 -13.96
C ALA A 52 10.00 4.17 -13.00
N ASN A 53 10.60 5.33 -13.29
CA ASN A 53 10.40 6.54 -12.50
C ASN A 53 9.00 7.14 -12.78
N ARG A 54 8.05 6.87 -11.88
CA ARG A 54 6.67 7.38 -11.98
C ARG A 54 6.21 8.17 -10.77
N ASN A 55 6.86 7.96 -9.63
CA ASN A 55 6.41 8.38 -8.31
C ASN A 55 7.60 8.67 -7.37
N ASP A 56 8.74 9.09 -7.91
CA ASP A 56 9.94 9.48 -7.14
C ASP A 56 9.62 10.47 -5.99
N GLU A 57 8.75 11.46 -6.24
CA GLU A 57 8.35 12.44 -5.22
C GLU A 57 7.72 11.77 -3.98
N VAL A 58 6.95 10.69 -4.17
CA VAL A 58 6.30 9.95 -3.09
C VAL A 58 7.37 9.37 -2.16
N PHE A 59 8.32 8.63 -2.72
CA PHE A 59 9.37 7.98 -1.94
C PHE A 59 10.31 9.00 -1.29
N ARG A 60 10.70 10.07 -2.00
CA ARG A 60 11.52 11.15 -1.42
C ARG A 60 10.83 11.84 -0.26
N ARG A 61 9.51 12.07 -0.34
CA ARG A 61 8.74 12.68 0.76
C ARG A 61 8.62 11.77 1.98
N LEU A 62 8.72 10.46 1.80
CA LEU A 62 8.68 9.45 2.89
C LEU A 62 10.07 9.03 3.39
N ARG A 63 11.14 9.34 2.67
CA ARG A 63 12.52 8.95 3.03
C ARG A 63 12.87 9.37 4.47
N GLY A 64 13.34 8.40 5.25
CA GLY A 64 13.74 8.57 6.64
C GLY A 64 12.59 8.72 7.64
N LYS A 65 11.32 8.74 7.20
CA LYS A 65 10.17 8.81 8.11
C LYS A 65 9.79 7.42 8.59
N ARG A 66 9.51 7.31 9.89
CA ARG A 66 8.89 6.13 10.49
C ARG A 66 7.40 6.40 10.68
N LEU A 67 6.59 5.82 9.80
CA LEU A 67 5.14 5.90 9.87
C LEU A 67 4.60 4.55 10.37
N ALA A 68 3.54 4.60 11.17
CA ALA A 68 2.90 3.39 11.66
C ALA A 68 2.36 2.57 10.47
N HIS A 69 2.52 1.24 10.53
CA HIS A 69 1.97 0.30 9.55
C HIS A 69 2.48 0.50 8.11
N LEU A 70 3.68 1.07 7.94
CA LEU A 70 4.36 1.25 6.66
C LEU A 70 5.86 0.89 6.81
N PRO A 71 6.52 0.33 5.77
CA PRO A 71 7.96 0.18 5.74
C PRO A 71 8.67 1.54 5.83
N CYS A 72 9.79 1.60 6.54
CA CYS A 72 10.65 2.77 6.49
C CYS A 72 11.42 2.81 5.16
N ILE A 73 11.32 3.92 4.43
CA ILE A 73 12.13 4.15 3.22
C ILE A 73 13.50 4.66 3.66
N TYR A 74 14.55 3.89 3.40
CA TYR A 74 15.91 4.23 3.78
C TYR A 74 16.57 5.15 2.76
N GLU A 75 16.51 4.79 1.48
CA GLU A 75 17.13 5.56 0.40
C GLU A 75 16.30 5.52 -0.87
N VAL A 76 16.41 6.60 -1.65
CA VAL A 76 15.74 6.77 -2.93
C VAL A 76 16.74 7.34 -3.92
N CYS A 77 16.96 6.64 -5.02
CA CYS A 77 17.78 7.13 -6.12
C CYS A 77 17.00 7.01 -7.42
N SER A 78 17.15 7.97 -8.32
CA SER A 78 16.40 7.95 -9.58
C SER A 78 17.18 8.60 -10.71
N THR A 79 16.96 8.13 -11.92
CA THR A 79 17.23 8.86 -13.15
C THR A 79 15.92 9.42 -13.71
N GLU A 80 15.93 9.98 -14.92
CA GLU A 80 14.70 10.38 -15.60
C GLU A 80 13.76 9.19 -15.87
N THR A 81 14.30 7.98 -16.04
CA THR A 81 13.56 6.80 -16.49
C THR A 81 13.40 5.73 -15.42
N HIS A 82 14.30 5.65 -14.44
CA HIS A 82 14.31 4.62 -13.41
C HIS A 82 14.28 5.20 -12.00
N LEU A 83 13.67 4.43 -11.09
CA LEU A 83 13.60 4.70 -9.67
C LEU A 83 14.05 3.45 -8.93
N LEU A 84 14.99 3.63 -8.01
CA LEU A 84 15.45 2.64 -7.07
C LEU A 84 15.12 3.09 -5.65
N VAL A 85 14.51 2.18 -4.89
CA VAL A 85 14.13 2.40 -3.49
C VAL A 85 14.71 1.29 -2.64
N LEU A 86 15.36 1.68 -1.54
CA LEU A 86 15.76 0.76 -0.47
C LEU A 86 14.82 0.99 0.72
N GLU A 87 14.11 -0.05 1.14
CA GLU A 87 13.14 0.02 2.24
C GLU A 87 13.28 -1.12 3.25
N GLU A 88 12.64 -0.95 4.39
CA GLU A 88 12.56 -1.93 5.46
C GLU A 88 11.96 -3.26 4.98
N TYR A 89 12.64 -4.38 5.25
CA TYR A 89 12.03 -5.69 5.06
C TYR A 89 11.04 -6.00 6.19
N ILE A 90 9.82 -6.31 5.81
CA ILE A 90 8.74 -6.67 6.73
C ILE A 90 8.51 -8.18 6.67
N PRO A 91 8.86 -8.96 7.71
CA PRO A 91 8.54 -10.37 7.75
C PRO A 91 7.05 -10.57 8.05
N GLY A 92 6.36 -11.37 7.24
CA GLY A 92 4.94 -11.66 7.46
C GLY A 92 4.30 -12.46 6.35
N ARG A 93 3.08 -12.95 6.59
CA ARG A 93 2.22 -13.54 5.56
C ARG A 93 1.44 -12.45 4.84
N ARG A 94 1.14 -12.62 3.56
CA ARG A 94 0.24 -11.69 2.88
C ARG A 94 -1.19 -11.93 3.33
N LEU A 95 -1.99 -10.88 3.40
CA LEU A 95 -3.43 -11.01 3.68
C LEU A 95 -4.14 -11.80 2.56
N SER A 96 -3.63 -11.78 1.32
CA SER A 96 -4.13 -12.65 0.25
C SER A 96 -4.14 -14.12 0.65
N ASP A 97 -3.01 -14.60 1.14
CA ASP A 97 -2.80 -16.01 1.47
C ASP A 97 -3.64 -16.41 2.70
N VAL A 98 -3.85 -15.47 3.62
CA VAL A 98 -4.75 -15.69 4.77
C VAL A 98 -6.21 -15.76 4.35
N LEU A 99 -6.63 -15.00 3.34
CA LEU A 99 -8.00 -15.06 2.82
C LEU A 99 -8.27 -16.30 1.96
N GLU A 100 -7.23 -16.96 1.46
CA GLU A 100 -7.34 -18.31 0.87
C GLU A 100 -7.64 -19.36 1.95
N ASP A 101 -7.12 -19.18 3.17
CA ASP A 101 -7.40 -20.07 4.31
C ASP A 101 -8.84 -19.93 4.83
N GLY A 102 -9.48 -18.77 4.63
CA GLY A 102 -10.88 -18.54 4.96
C GLY A 102 -11.22 -17.10 5.35
N LEU A 103 -12.47 -16.91 5.80
CA LEU A 103 -12.96 -15.62 6.28
C LEU A 103 -12.37 -15.25 7.64
N LEU A 104 -12.26 -13.96 7.90
CA LEU A 104 -11.79 -13.45 9.18
C LEU A 104 -12.96 -13.20 10.14
N GLU A 105 -12.72 -13.47 11.42
CA GLU A 105 -13.61 -13.04 12.49
C GLU A 105 -13.76 -11.51 12.51
N GLN A 106 -14.93 -11.04 12.92
CA GLN A 106 -15.26 -9.63 12.95
C GLN A 106 -14.20 -8.79 13.69
N LYS A 107 -13.77 -9.26 14.87
CA LYS A 107 -12.80 -8.55 15.70
C LYS A 107 -11.48 -8.36 14.96
N THR A 108 -10.98 -9.42 14.32
CA THR A 108 -9.73 -9.41 13.55
C THR A 108 -9.84 -8.54 12.30
N ALA A 109 -10.92 -8.68 11.52
CA ALA A 109 -11.15 -7.87 10.33
C ALA A 109 -11.23 -6.37 10.67
N CYS A 110 -11.91 -6.01 11.77
CA CYS A 110 -11.97 -4.64 12.25
C CYS A 110 -10.63 -4.12 12.77
N ALA A 111 -9.86 -4.96 13.49
CA ALA A 111 -8.52 -4.61 13.94
C ALA A 111 -7.59 -4.32 12.75
N TYR A 112 -7.64 -5.15 11.71
CA TYR A 112 -6.82 -4.97 10.52
C TYR A 112 -7.22 -3.72 9.75
N ALA A 113 -8.52 -3.50 9.52
CA ALA A 113 -9.01 -2.29 8.88
C ALA A 113 -8.65 -1.02 9.67
N GLY A 114 -8.67 -1.09 11.02
CA GLY A 114 -8.23 0.01 11.88
C GLY A 114 -6.75 0.35 11.71
N GLN A 115 -5.86 -0.66 11.65
CA GLN A 115 -4.44 -0.45 11.41
C GLN A 115 -4.15 0.08 10.00
N LEU A 116 -4.90 -0.36 8.98
CA LEU A 116 -4.82 0.21 7.63
C LEU A 116 -5.23 1.69 7.63
N CYS A 117 -6.24 2.07 8.40
CA CYS A 117 -6.60 3.47 8.54
C CYS A 117 -5.47 4.31 9.16
N ASP A 118 -4.67 3.76 10.07
CA ASP A 118 -3.50 4.45 10.62
C ASP A 118 -2.38 4.61 9.58
N ALA A 119 -2.12 3.58 8.76
CA ALA A 119 -1.18 3.66 7.64
C ALA A 119 -1.59 4.79 6.67
N LEU A 120 -2.87 4.80 6.29
CA LEU A 120 -3.44 5.79 5.38
C LEU A 120 -3.43 7.19 5.95
N ASP A 121 -3.75 7.37 7.23
CA ASP A 121 -3.64 8.68 7.89
C ASP A 121 -2.21 9.22 7.84
N GLY A 122 -1.20 8.35 8.05
CA GLY A 122 0.20 8.69 7.86
C GLY A 122 0.53 9.17 6.44
N LEU A 123 0.08 8.46 5.41
CA LEU A 123 0.26 8.87 4.01
C LEU A 123 -0.48 10.18 3.69
N HIS A 124 -1.75 10.26 4.08
CA HIS A 124 -2.66 11.37 3.76
C HIS A 124 -2.18 12.69 4.36
N ARG A 125 -1.64 12.67 5.59
CA ARG A 125 -1.00 13.84 6.23
C ARG A 125 0.27 14.30 5.52
N ASN A 126 0.94 13.39 4.82
CA ASN A 126 2.07 13.72 3.94
C ASN A 126 1.63 14.07 2.52
N GLY A 127 0.31 14.23 2.28
CA GLY A 127 -0.25 14.56 0.98
C GLY A 127 -0.11 13.43 -0.03
N ILE A 128 -0.04 12.17 0.40
CA ILE A 128 0.12 10.99 -0.46
C ILE A 128 -1.17 10.17 -0.46
N ILE A 129 -1.60 9.68 -1.61
CA ILE A 129 -2.71 8.72 -1.78
C ILE A 129 -2.13 7.40 -2.27
N HIS A 130 -2.53 6.29 -1.67
CA HIS A 130 -1.99 4.95 -1.98
C HIS A 130 -2.49 4.37 -3.31
N ARG A 131 -3.81 4.45 -3.56
CA ARG A 131 -4.53 3.99 -4.76
C ARG A 131 -4.58 2.48 -5.02
N ASP A 132 -3.84 1.63 -4.30
CA ASP A 132 -3.88 0.16 -4.48
C ASP A 132 -4.12 -0.65 -3.20
N ILE A 133 -5.19 -0.35 -2.47
CA ILE A 133 -5.54 -1.13 -1.27
C ILE A 133 -6.14 -2.48 -1.68
N LYS A 134 -5.40 -3.56 -1.44
CA LYS A 134 -5.79 -4.95 -1.72
C LYS A 134 -5.03 -5.94 -0.83
N PRO A 135 -5.50 -7.20 -0.69
CA PRO A 135 -4.87 -8.19 0.19
C PRO A 135 -3.40 -8.49 -0.11
N SER A 136 -2.98 -8.49 -1.38
CA SER A 136 -1.59 -8.79 -1.75
C SER A 136 -0.60 -7.70 -1.32
N ASN A 137 -1.09 -6.48 -1.04
CA ASN A 137 -0.28 -5.34 -0.64
C ASN A 137 -0.29 -5.15 0.88
N ILE A 138 -0.72 -6.16 1.63
CA ILE A 138 -0.85 -6.11 3.09
C ILE A 138 -0.11 -7.30 3.68
N LEU A 139 0.86 -7.02 4.54
CA LEU A 139 1.60 -8.02 5.30
C LEU A 139 1.09 -8.09 6.74
N LEU A 140 0.98 -9.31 7.23
CA LEU A 140 0.58 -9.66 8.58
C LEU A 140 1.79 -10.23 9.31
N LYS A 141 2.28 -9.48 10.31
CA LYS A 141 3.33 -9.94 11.21
C LYS A 141 2.75 -10.97 12.21
N PRO A 142 3.59 -11.87 12.76
CA PRO A 142 3.14 -12.85 13.76
C PRO A 142 2.51 -12.25 15.02
N ASP A 143 2.83 -10.99 15.34
CA ASP A 143 2.29 -10.24 16.48
C ASP A 143 0.91 -9.60 16.20
N GLY A 144 0.33 -9.82 15.02
CA GLY A 144 -0.93 -9.23 14.60
C GLY A 144 -0.82 -7.80 14.04
N THR A 145 0.41 -7.29 13.86
CA THR A 145 0.64 -6.01 13.19
C THR A 145 0.38 -6.14 11.70
N VAL A 146 -0.42 -5.22 11.17
CA VAL A 146 -0.67 -5.04 9.75
C VAL A 146 0.30 -4.01 9.20
N VAL A 147 0.91 -4.29 8.05
CA VAL A 147 1.78 -3.36 7.34
C VAL A 147 1.32 -3.25 5.89
N LEU A 148 0.98 -2.04 5.47
CA LEU A 148 0.66 -1.72 4.08
C LEU A 148 1.97 -1.55 3.31
N ILE A 149 2.11 -2.28 2.22
CA ILE A 149 3.28 -2.25 1.34
C ILE A 149 2.87 -1.82 -0.08
N ASP A 150 3.87 -1.60 -0.93
CA ASP A 150 3.71 -1.30 -2.36
C ASP A 150 3.06 0.06 -2.66
N LEU A 151 3.92 1.08 -2.76
CA LEU A 151 3.55 2.44 -3.18
C LEU A 151 3.65 2.66 -4.71
N SER A 152 3.73 1.60 -5.52
CA SER A 152 4.05 1.69 -6.96
C SER A 152 3.12 2.60 -7.77
N ILE A 153 1.84 2.70 -7.39
CA ILE A 153 0.88 3.61 -8.00
C ILE A 153 0.43 4.72 -7.05
N ALA A 154 1.13 4.95 -5.94
CA ALA A 154 0.83 6.08 -5.06
C ALA A 154 1.10 7.42 -5.76
N ARG A 155 0.46 8.50 -5.28
CA ARG A 155 0.65 9.86 -5.83
C ARG A 155 0.67 10.92 -4.74
N CYS A 156 1.34 12.04 -5.01
CA CYS A 156 1.18 13.27 -4.25
C CYS A 156 -0.08 14.05 -4.68
N LEU A 157 -0.78 14.64 -3.70
CA LEU A 157 -1.95 15.52 -3.87
C LEU A 157 -1.53 16.90 -4.41
N LEU A 158 -0.45 17.46 -3.86
CA LEU A 158 0.10 18.76 -4.24
C LEU A 158 1.13 18.56 -5.36
N GLY A 159 0.96 19.24 -6.50
CA GLY A 159 1.87 19.15 -7.66
C GLY A 159 1.27 18.48 -8.91
N ALA A 160 0.08 17.89 -8.81
CA ALA A 160 -0.52 17.16 -9.93
C ALA A 160 -1.12 18.08 -11.01
N LYS A 161 -0.34 18.38 -12.05
CA LYS A 161 -0.89 18.75 -13.38
C LYS A 161 -1.49 17.55 -14.13
N ALA A 162 -1.29 16.33 -13.62
CA ALA A 162 -1.80 15.10 -14.23
C ALA A 162 -3.20 14.76 -13.69
N LYS A 163 -4.21 14.91 -14.55
CA LYS A 163 -5.49 14.20 -14.42
C LYS A 163 -5.21 12.69 -14.46
N ASP A 164 -6.06 11.89 -13.81
CA ASP A 164 -6.02 10.44 -13.95
C ASP A 164 -6.39 10.09 -15.42
N THR A 165 -5.38 9.92 -16.28
CA THR A 165 -5.54 9.63 -17.72
C THR A 165 -5.42 8.14 -18.06
N GLN A 166 -5.14 7.31 -17.05
CA GLN A 166 -5.04 5.86 -17.17
C GLN A 166 -5.93 5.19 -16.13
N MET A 167 -6.49 4.02 -16.47
CA MET A 167 -7.16 3.16 -15.50
C MET A 167 -6.12 2.66 -14.49
N LEU A 168 -6.38 2.89 -13.20
CA LEU A 168 -5.45 2.61 -12.11
C LEU A 168 -6.11 1.73 -11.03
N GLY A 169 -5.26 1.09 -10.23
CA GLY A 169 -5.69 0.20 -9.14
C GLY A 169 -6.07 -1.20 -9.63
N THR A 170 -6.46 -2.04 -8.68
CA THR A 170 -6.79 -3.44 -8.95
C THR A 170 -8.29 -3.64 -9.09
N VAL A 171 -8.72 -4.33 -10.15
CA VAL A 171 -10.13 -4.65 -10.41
C VAL A 171 -10.72 -5.36 -9.18
N GLY A 172 -11.90 -4.92 -8.76
CA GLY A 172 -12.58 -5.44 -7.57
C GLY A 172 -12.18 -4.77 -6.26
N TYR A 173 -11.19 -3.87 -6.25
CA TYR A 173 -10.81 -3.05 -5.08
C TYR A 173 -10.76 -1.55 -5.41
N ALA A 174 -10.42 -1.21 -6.66
CA ALA A 174 -10.30 0.16 -7.12
C ALA A 174 -11.63 0.92 -7.03
N ALA A 175 -11.55 2.16 -6.56
CA ALA A 175 -12.69 3.05 -6.48
C ALA A 175 -13.15 3.49 -7.89
N PRO A 176 -14.44 3.83 -8.10
CA PRO A 176 -14.97 4.22 -9.39
C PRO A 176 -14.17 5.33 -10.10
N GLU A 177 -13.67 6.31 -9.35
CA GLU A 177 -12.87 7.40 -9.89
C GLU A 177 -11.56 6.96 -10.55
N GLN A 178 -10.99 5.83 -10.13
CA GLN A 178 -9.73 5.31 -10.67
C GLN A 178 -9.86 4.71 -12.08
N PHE A 179 -11.10 4.56 -12.56
CA PHE A 179 -11.41 4.18 -13.95
C PHE A 179 -11.55 5.39 -14.88
N GLY A 180 -11.05 6.58 -14.47
CA GLY A 180 -11.03 7.79 -15.28
C GLY A 180 -12.26 8.69 -15.11
N LEU A 181 -13.12 8.42 -14.12
CA LEU A 181 -14.37 9.17 -13.90
C LEU A 181 -14.14 10.50 -13.14
N SER A 182 -13.12 10.58 -12.28
CA SER A 182 -12.76 11.80 -11.55
C SER A 182 -11.37 11.68 -10.94
N GLN A 183 -10.88 12.74 -10.29
CA GLN A 183 -9.55 12.76 -9.69
C GLN A 183 -9.53 12.00 -8.35
N SER A 184 -8.55 11.11 -8.21
CA SER A 184 -8.30 10.38 -6.96
C SER A 184 -8.00 11.31 -5.78
N GLY A 185 -8.54 10.99 -4.61
CA GLY A 185 -8.38 11.73 -3.36
C GLY A 185 -8.17 10.79 -2.16
N GLN A 186 -8.15 11.33 -0.94
CA GLN A 186 -8.08 10.51 0.28
C GLN A 186 -9.26 9.51 0.38
N ALA A 187 -10.43 9.93 -0.10
CA ALA A 187 -11.64 9.10 -0.17
C ALA A 187 -11.51 7.89 -1.11
N THR A 188 -10.50 7.87 -1.99
CA THR A 188 -10.19 6.74 -2.88
C THR A 188 -9.63 5.56 -2.07
N ASP A 189 -8.66 5.82 -1.18
CA ASP A 189 -8.11 4.76 -0.32
C ASP A 189 -9.14 4.23 0.68
N ILE A 190 -10.02 5.11 1.18
CA ILE A 190 -11.13 4.77 2.08
C ILE A 190 -12.11 3.79 1.43
N TYR A 191 -12.38 3.96 0.13
CA TYR A 191 -13.18 3.00 -0.63
C TYR A 191 -12.52 1.62 -0.64
N GLY A 192 -11.21 1.56 -0.93
CA GLY A 192 -10.45 0.32 -0.94
C GLY A 192 -10.46 -0.40 0.41
N VAL A 193 -10.32 0.33 1.52
CA VAL A 193 -10.46 -0.26 2.88
C VAL A 193 -11.88 -0.77 3.12
N GLY A 194 -12.91 -0.06 2.64
CA GLY A 194 -14.31 -0.47 2.76
C GLY A 194 -14.61 -1.77 2.03
N VAL A 195 -14.12 -1.89 0.79
CA VAL A 195 -14.22 -3.11 -0.01
C VAL A 195 -13.47 -4.25 0.67
N LEU A 196 -12.24 -4.02 1.11
CA LEU A 196 -11.44 -5.03 1.78
C LEU A 196 -12.09 -5.51 3.08
N LEU A 197 -12.62 -4.61 3.91
CA LEU A 197 -13.34 -4.98 5.13
C LEU A 197 -14.54 -5.88 4.81
N ASN A 198 -15.27 -5.60 3.73
CA ASN A 198 -16.37 -6.45 3.31
C ASN A 198 -15.91 -7.85 2.90
N ILE A 199 -14.85 -7.92 2.10
CA ILE A 199 -14.29 -9.19 1.61
C ILE A 199 -13.77 -10.03 2.78
N MET A 200 -13.04 -9.43 3.72
CA MET A 200 -12.56 -10.12 4.92
C MET A 200 -13.71 -10.76 5.73
N LEU A 201 -14.88 -10.11 5.78
CA LEU A 201 -16.04 -10.56 6.55
C LEU A 201 -16.98 -11.51 5.82
N THR A 202 -17.03 -11.44 4.48
CA THR A 202 -18.10 -12.08 3.69
C THR A 202 -17.60 -12.93 2.53
N GLY A 203 -16.33 -12.77 2.14
CA GLY A 203 -15.73 -13.43 0.98
C GLY A 203 -16.17 -12.85 -0.37
N VAL A 204 -17.08 -11.87 -0.39
CA VAL A 204 -17.63 -11.31 -1.63
C VAL A 204 -17.47 -9.79 -1.70
N HIS A 205 -17.60 -9.24 -2.91
CA HIS A 205 -17.58 -7.79 -3.12
C HIS A 205 -18.84 -7.12 -2.52
N PRO A 206 -18.78 -5.86 -2.01
CA PRO A 206 -19.92 -5.16 -1.43
C PRO A 206 -21.17 -5.04 -2.33
N THR A 207 -20.99 -5.12 -3.65
CA THR A 207 -22.10 -5.12 -4.63
C THR A 207 -22.87 -6.43 -4.68
N VAL A 208 -22.26 -7.52 -4.20
CA VAL A 208 -22.85 -8.86 -4.14
C VAL A 208 -23.49 -9.09 -2.77
N GLY A 209 -22.80 -8.72 -1.69
CA GLY A 209 -23.27 -8.93 -0.33
C GLY A 209 -22.56 -8.04 0.68
N LEU A 210 -23.25 -7.76 1.79
CA LEU A 210 -22.75 -6.93 2.89
C LEU A 210 -22.72 -7.73 4.19
N PRO A 211 -21.81 -7.41 5.13
CA PRO A 211 -21.79 -8.06 6.44
C PRO A 211 -23.09 -7.78 7.19
N ARG A 212 -23.50 -8.71 8.05
CA ARG A 212 -24.64 -8.51 8.94
C ARG A 212 -24.29 -7.52 10.05
N GLY A 213 -25.33 -6.95 10.67
CA GLY A 213 -25.17 -6.10 11.85
C GLY A 213 -24.63 -4.69 11.56
N PRO A 214 -24.13 -3.98 12.58
CA PRO A 214 -23.82 -2.56 12.50
C PRO A 214 -22.70 -2.20 11.51
N LEU A 215 -21.75 -3.11 11.25
CA LEU A 215 -20.64 -2.88 10.32
C LEU A 215 -21.07 -2.68 8.86
N CYS A 216 -22.28 -3.12 8.49
CA CYS A 216 -22.82 -2.83 7.16
C CYS A 216 -22.89 -1.31 6.88
N ARG A 217 -23.06 -0.49 7.93
CA ARG A 217 -23.08 0.97 7.82
C ARG A 217 -21.70 1.52 7.46
N VAL A 218 -20.64 0.94 8.03
CA VAL A 218 -19.26 1.33 7.72
C VAL A 218 -18.95 1.03 6.27
N VAL A 219 -19.22 -0.20 5.83
CA VAL A 219 -18.99 -0.63 4.44
C VAL A 219 -19.77 0.25 3.48
N LYS A 220 -21.09 0.39 3.66
CA LYS A 220 -21.94 1.22 2.77
C LYS A 220 -21.44 2.66 2.65
N LYS A 221 -21.03 3.26 3.76
CA LYS A 221 -20.50 4.64 3.77
C LYS A 221 -19.16 4.72 3.04
N ALA A 222 -18.22 3.81 3.35
CA ALA A 222 -16.91 3.79 2.72
C ALA A 222 -16.99 3.50 1.21
N THR A 223 -17.90 2.63 0.78
CA THR A 223 -18.02 2.17 -0.61
C THR A 223 -19.08 2.93 -1.41
N SER A 224 -19.47 4.14 -0.97
CA SER A 224 -20.40 4.98 -1.73
C SER A 224 -19.80 5.37 -3.08
N THR A 225 -20.60 5.41 -4.14
CA THR A 225 -20.16 5.84 -5.47
C THR A 225 -19.76 7.32 -5.48
N GLN A 226 -20.46 8.15 -4.71
CA GLN A 226 -20.11 9.56 -4.53
C GLN A 226 -19.04 9.72 -3.44
N MET A 227 -17.87 10.25 -3.81
CA MET A 227 -16.75 10.45 -2.88
C MET A 227 -17.11 11.32 -1.67
N THR A 228 -18.00 12.31 -1.85
CA THR A 228 -18.49 13.22 -0.79
C THR A 228 -19.29 12.50 0.29
N ASN A 229 -19.92 11.37 -0.04
CA ASN A 229 -20.68 10.56 0.91
C ASN A 229 -19.79 9.58 1.70
N ARG A 230 -18.53 9.41 1.29
CA ARG A 230 -17.55 8.57 2.00
C ARG A 230 -17.01 9.29 3.24
N TYR A 231 -16.26 8.57 4.05
CA TYR A 231 -15.44 9.21 5.08
C TYR A 231 -14.43 10.14 4.42
N GLN A 232 -14.24 11.33 5.00
CA GLN A 232 -13.29 12.32 4.48
C GLN A 232 -11.89 12.19 5.12
N SER A 233 -11.72 11.25 6.05
CA SER A 233 -10.41 10.87 6.60
C SER A 233 -10.41 9.42 7.06
N ALA A 234 -9.24 8.78 7.00
CA ALA A 234 -9.06 7.42 7.49
C ALA A 234 -9.36 7.31 8.99
N GLN A 235 -9.05 8.34 9.78
CA GLN A 235 -9.35 8.37 11.22
C GLN A 235 -10.87 8.41 11.50
N ALA A 236 -11.67 9.10 10.68
CA ALA A 236 -13.12 9.07 10.82
C ALA A 236 -13.68 7.66 10.57
N MET A 237 -13.15 6.95 9.57
CA MET A 237 -13.51 5.56 9.30
C MET A 237 -13.09 4.63 10.45
N LYS A 238 -11.85 4.76 10.94
CA LYS A 238 -11.33 3.98 12.07
C LYS A 238 -12.21 4.11 13.31
N ARG A 239 -12.66 5.34 13.64
CA ARG A 239 -13.54 5.59 14.78
C ARG A 239 -14.85 4.80 14.65
N ASP A 240 -15.49 4.83 13.49
CA ASP A 240 -16.75 4.12 13.27
C ASP A 240 -16.53 2.58 13.23
N ILE A 241 -15.41 2.10 12.68
CA ILE A 241 -15.01 0.68 12.77
C ILE A 241 -14.88 0.26 14.24
N ARG A 242 -14.24 1.06 15.09
CA ARG A 242 -14.06 0.74 16.51
C ARG A 242 -15.40 0.71 17.26
N LEU A 243 -16.23 1.73 17.07
CA LEU A 243 -17.54 1.85 17.72
C LEU A 243 -18.51 0.73 17.32
N LEU A 244 -18.56 0.39 16.02
CA LEU A 244 -19.52 -0.55 15.48
C LEU A 244 -19.00 -2.00 15.47
N GLY A 245 -17.67 -2.17 15.41
CA GLY A 245 -17.00 -3.47 15.48
C GLY A 245 -16.78 -3.99 16.90
N ARG A 246 -16.83 -3.10 17.92
CA ARG A 246 -16.68 -3.41 19.36
C ARG A 246 -15.39 -4.17 19.69
N TRP A 247 -14.23 -3.61 19.34
CA TRP A 247 -12.92 -4.19 19.60
C TRP A 247 -11.95 -3.22 20.27
#